data_AF-A0A7Y0SR36-F1
#
_entry.id   AF-A0A7Y0SR36-F1
#
_cell.length_a   1.000
_cell.length_b   1.000
_cell.length_c   1.000
_cell.angle_alpha   90.00
_cell.angle_beta   90.00
_cell.angle_gamma   90.00
#
_symmetry.space_group_name_H-M   'P 1'
#
loop_
_entity.id
_entity.type
_entity.pdbx_description
1 polymer ?
#
loop_
_entity_poly.entity_id
_entity_poly.type
_entity_poly.pdbx_seq_one_letter_code
_entity_poly.pdbx_strand_id
1 'polypeptide(L)'
;NTLQTMDSTLIQQKHRPWLINKDVVHPQRYEWLLYRQLASRLNGRIYLSNVTKYRALEDDLIASSIQPDLLASSTLEKLKQPIQKLLQVKQIRLTTSLE
;
A
#
# COMPACT_ATOMS: atom_id res chain seq x y z
N ASN A 1 24.01 -10.71 3.83
CA ASN A 1 22.82 -11.43 4.29
C ASN A 1 22.38 -12.45 3.25
N THR A 2 22.97 -13.64 3.29
CA THR A 2 22.56 -14.77 2.46
C THR A 2 21.28 -15.33 3.06
N LEU A 3 20.16 -15.19 2.37
CA LEU A 3 18.88 -15.83 2.73
C LEU A 3 19.05 -17.36 2.66
N GLN A 4 19.56 -17.97 3.73
CA GLN A 4 19.29 -19.38 4.05
C GLN A 4 17.98 -19.37 4.88
N THR A 5 16.97 -20.20 4.66
CA THR A 5 16.93 -21.52 4.04
C THR A 5 15.47 -21.71 3.61
N MET A 6 15.23 -22.34 2.47
CA MET A 6 13.88 -22.62 1.99
C MET A 6 13.17 -23.54 3.00
N ASP A 7 12.09 -23.06 3.62
CA ASP A 7 11.34 -23.82 4.61
C ASP A 7 10.48 -24.90 3.94
N SER A 8 10.99 -26.13 3.97
CA SER A 8 10.31 -27.30 3.40
C SER A 8 8.96 -27.61 4.06
N THR A 9 8.68 -27.08 5.26
CA THR A 9 7.38 -27.25 5.93
C THR A 9 6.24 -26.53 5.20
N LEU A 10 6.54 -25.48 4.43
CA LEU A 10 5.58 -24.74 3.61
C LEU A 10 5.17 -25.51 2.34
N ILE A 11 5.88 -26.60 2.01
CA ILE A 11 5.62 -27.43 0.84
C ILE A 11 4.63 -28.54 1.22
N GLN A 12 3.38 -28.37 0.80
CA GLN A 12 2.37 -29.42 0.92
C GLN A 12 2.84 -30.71 0.22
N GLN A 13 2.54 -31.87 0.81
CA GLN A 13 3.04 -33.17 0.35
C GLN A 13 2.78 -33.43 -1.14
N LYS A 14 1.62 -32.99 -1.65
CA LYS A 14 1.24 -33.07 -3.07
C LYS A 14 2.14 -32.30 -4.03
N HIS A 15 2.84 -31.27 -3.56
CA HIS A 15 3.72 -30.42 -4.36
C HIS A 15 5.19 -30.86 -4.30
N ARG A 16 5.57 -31.68 -3.31
CA ARG A 16 6.95 -32.16 -3.12
C ARG A 16 7.58 -32.80 -4.38
N PRO A 17 6.89 -33.64 -5.18
CA PRO A 17 7.48 -34.23 -6.39
C PRO A 17 7.92 -33.22 -7.44
N TRP A 18 7.34 -32.00 -7.41
CA TRP A 18 7.62 -30.96 -8.40
C TRP A 18 8.63 -29.93 -7.89
N LEU A 19 8.84 -29.86 -6.56
CA LEU A 19 9.64 -28.85 -5.90
C LEU A 19 10.93 -29.40 -5.28
N ILE A 20 11.03 -30.69 -5.00
CA ILE A 20 12.19 -31.31 -4.36
C ILE A 20 12.87 -32.24 -5.36
N ASN A 21 14.14 -31.98 -5.65
CA ASN A 21 15.01 -32.84 -6.46
C ASN A 21 16.15 -33.35 -5.56
N LYS A 22 16.23 -34.67 -5.34
CA LYS A 22 17.30 -35.29 -4.52
C LYS A 22 17.47 -34.60 -3.16
N ASP A 23 16.36 -34.41 -2.44
CA ASP A 23 16.28 -33.72 -1.14
C ASP A 23 16.64 -32.22 -1.13
N VAL A 24 16.92 -31.64 -2.30
CA VAL A 24 17.15 -30.20 -2.47
C VAL A 24 15.90 -29.54 -3.03
N VAL A 25 15.42 -28.50 -2.36
CA VAL A 25 14.29 -27.72 -2.86
C VAL A 25 14.75 -26.82 -4.02
N HIS A 26 14.00 -26.83 -5.12
CA HIS A 26 14.29 -26.04 -6.30
C HIS A 26 13.94 -24.54 -6.08
N PRO A 27 14.90 -23.60 -6.08
CA PRO A 27 14.69 -22.21 -5.65
C PRO A 27 13.58 -21.48 -6.41
N GLN A 28 13.65 -21.49 -7.74
CA GLN A 28 12.70 -20.79 -8.61
C GLN A 28 11.26 -21.32 -8.48
N ARG A 29 11.11 -22.64 -8.31
CA ARG A 29 9.77 -23.27 -8.16
C ARG A 29 9.19 -22.99 -6.76
N TYR A 30 10.05 -22.95 -5.76
CA TYR A 30 9.68 -22.61 -4.39
C TYR A 30 9.26 -21.15 -4.25
N GLU A 31 9.99 -20.24 -4.88
CA GLU A 31 9.62 -18.82 -4.98
C GLU A 31 8.23 -18.66 -5.63
N TRP A 32 7.97 -19.37 -6.73
CA TRP A 32 6.67 -19.35 -7.40
C TRP A 32 5.53 -19.91 -6.52
N LEU A 33 5.80 -20.99 -5.76
CA LEU A 33 4.86 -21.54 -4.78
C LEU A 33 4.51 -20.51 -3.70
N LEU A 34 5.51 -19.80 -3.17
CA LEU A 34 5.30 -18.75 -2.16
C LEU A 34 4.42 -17.62 -2.70
N TYR A 35 4.69 -17.13 -3.91
CA TYR A 35 3.84 -16.09 -4.52
C TYR A 35 2.39 -16.56 -4.72
N ARG A 36 2.20 -17.81 -5.16
CA ARG A 36 0.86 -18.38 -5.33
C ARG A 36 0.12 -18.54 -4.00
N GLN A 37 0.82 -18.99 -2.95
CA GLN A 37 0.24 -19.10 -1.61
C GLN A 37 -0.12 -17.73 -1.04
N LEU A 38 0.77 -16.75 -1.16
CA LEU A 38 0.53 -15.36 -0.73
C LEU A 38 -0.72 -14.79 -1.41
N ALA A 39 -0.88 -14.96 -2.72
CA ALA A 39 -2.05 -14.49 -3.44
C ALA A 39 -3.37 -15.09 -2.93
N SER A 40 -3.35 -16.35 -2.47
CA SER A 40 -4.53 -17.03 -1.90
C SER A 40 -4.83 -16.65 -0.44
N ARG A 41 -3.83 -16.15 0.29
CA ARG A 41 -3.92 -15.79 1.71
C ARG A 41 -4.17 -14.31 1.93
N LEU A 42 -3.73 -13.50 0.99
CA LEU A 42 -4.04 -12.08 0.92
C LEU A 42 -5.44 -12.01 0.32
N ASN A 43 -6.42 -11.53 1.09
CA ASN A 43 -7.80 -11.33 0.65
C ASN A 43 -7.86 -10.27 -0.48
N GLY A 44 -7.35 -10.61 -1.66
CA GLY A 44 -7.40 -9.83 -2.89
C GLY A 44 -6.40 -8.69 -3.04
N ARG A 45 -5.62 -8.30 -2.03
CA ARG A 45 -4.73 -7.13 -2.13
C ARG A 45 -3.38 -7.34 -1.45
N ILE A 46 -2.33 -7.29 -2.26
CA ILE A 46 -0.95 -7.17 -1.79
C ILE A 46 -0.60 -5.70 -1.84
N TYR A 47 -0.32 -5.10 -0.68
CA TYR A 47 0.13 -3.72 -0.64
C TYR A 47 1.64 -3.66 -0.43
N LEU A 48 2.31 -2.80 -1.20
CA LEU A 48 3.73 -2.49 -1.07
C LEU A 48 3.84 -1.03 -0.63
N SER A 49 4.12 -0.79 0.65
CA SER A 49 4.23 0.55 1.24
C SER A 49 5.20 1.48 0.49
N ASN A 50 6.25 0.90 -0.10
CA ASN A 50 7.30 1.62 -0.81
C ASN A 50 6.97 1.91 -2.28
N VAL A 51 5.87 1.39 -2.83
CA VAL A 51 5.49 1.60 -4.23
C VAL A 51 4.12 2.26 -4.28
N THR A 52 4.06 3.54 -4.67
CA THR A 52 2.83 4.36 -4.66
C THR A 52 1.63 3.66 -5.34
N LYS A 53 1.85 2.97 -6.46
CA LYS A 53 0.78 2.27 -7.21
C LYS A 53 0.14 1.11 -6.42
N TYR A 54 0.90 0.49 -5.52
CA TYR A 54 0.48 -0.68 -4.76
C TYR A 54 0.40 -0.38 -3.27
N ARG A 55 0.43 0.88 -2.85
CA ARG A 55 0.30 1.25 -1.44
C ARG A 55 -1.17 1.12 -1.00
N ALA A 56 -1.39 0.80 0.28
CA ALA A 56 -2.73 0.76 0.86
C ALA A 56 -3.27 2.18 1.06
N LEU A 57 -4.58 2.39 0.93
CA LEU A 57 -5.17 3.72 1.17
C LEU A 57 -4.90 4.19 2.60
N GLU A 58 -4.94 3.25 3.54
CA GLU A 58 -4.73 3.47 4.96
C GLU A 58 -3.35 4.06 5.27
N ASP A 59 -2.34 3.73 4.46
CA ASP A 59 -0.99 4.27 4.59
C ASP A 59 -0.90 5.75 4.17
N ASP A 60 -1.85 6.22 3.35
CA ASP A 60 -1.94 7.62 2.92
C ASP A 60 -2.92 8.44 3.79
N LEU A 61 -3.67 7.78 4.69
CA LEU A 61 -4.56 8.47 5.61
C LEU A 61 -3.77 9.13 6.75
N ILE A 62 -4.14 10.35 7.07
CA ILE A 62 -3.58 11.11 8.19
C ILE A 62 -4.57 11.06 9.34
N ALA A 63 -4.09 10.77 10.55
CA ALA A 63 -4.92 10.77 11.74
C ALA A 63 -5.51 12.16 11.97
N SER A 64 -6.81 12.22 12.31
CA SER A 64 -7.51 13.49 12.57
C SER A 64 -6.89 14.32 13.70
N SER A 65 -6.19 13.67 14.63
CA SER A 65 -5.44 14.33 15.71
C SER A 65 -4.25 15.14 15.23
N ILE A 66 -3.62 14.75 14.12
CA ILE A 66 -2.40 15.38 13.57
C ILE A 66 -2.76 16.48 12.55
N GLN A 67 -3.97 16.41 12.00
CA GLN A 67 -4.48 17.37 11.02
C GLN A 67 -4.30 18.86 11.40
N PRO A 68 -4.61 19.33 12.64
CA PRO A 68 -4.45 20.75 12.97
C PRO A 68 -2.99 21.21 12.92
N ASP A 69 -2.05 20.42 13.43
CA ASP A 69 -0.62 20.75 13.42
C ASP A 69 -0.06 20.76 11.99
N LEU A 70 -0.52 19.81 11.16
CA LEU A 70 -0.17 19.75 9.75
C LEU A 70 -0.71 20.95 8.96
N LEU A 71 -1.94 21.37 9.21
CA LEU A 71 -2.53 22.56 8.59
C LEU A 71 -1.82 23.84 9.03
N ALA A 72 -1.44 23.94 10.31
CA ALA A 72 -0.72 25.09 10.87
C ALA A 72 0.68 25.24 10.25
N SER A 73 1.38 24.13 10.02
CA SER A 73 2.71 24.08 9.39
C SER A 73 2.70 24.24 7.86
N SER A 74 1.52 24.30 7.23
CA SER A 74 1.41 24.49 5.79
C SER A 74 1.90 25.87 5.35
N THR A 75 2.62 25.91 4.24
CA THR A 75 3.01 27.15 3.55
C THR A 75 1.84 27.80 2.80
N LEU A 76 0.71 27.09 2.66
CA LEU A 76 -0.48 27.58 1.99
C LEU A 76 -1.38 28.30 3.00
N GLU A 77 -1.28 29.62 3.07
CA GLU A 77 -2.09 30.46 3.97
C GLU A 77 -3.61 30.24 3.84
N LYS A 78 -4.08 29.85 2.64
CA LYS A 78 -5.49 29.51 2.42
C LYS A 78 -5.93 28.31 3.25
N LEU A 79 -5.07 27.31 3.45
CA LEU A 79 -5.41 26.10 4.20
C LEU A 79 -5.53 26.35 5.72
N LYS A 80 -5.00 27.48 6.21
CA LYS A 80 -5.18 27.92 7.60
C LYS A 80 -6.56 28.51 7.88
N GLN A 81 -7.34 28.79 6.83
CA GLN A 81 -8.66 29.37 6.95
C GLN A 81 -9.74 28.27 7.04
N PRO A 82 -10.84 28.50 7.77
CA PRO A 82 -11.98 27.58 7.79
C PRO A 82 -12.51 27.30 6.38
N ILE A 83 -12.86 26.05 6.13
CA ILE A 83 -13.28 25.58 4.80
C ILE A 83 -14.47 26.36 4.24
N GLN A 84 -15.39 26.82 5.11
CA GLN A 84 -16.57 27.59 4.71
C GLN A 84 -16.17 28.90 4.01
N LYS A 85 -15.13 29.60 4.49
CA LYS A 85 -14.64 30.84 3.88
C LYS A 85 -14.04 30.56 2.49
N LEU A 86 -13.28 29.47 2.35
CA LEU A 86 -12.68 29.07 1.08
C LEU A 86 -13.75 28.73 0.04
N LEU A 87 -14.82 28.04 0.46
CA LEU A 87 -15.95 27.69 -0.40
C LEU A 87 -16.69 28.95 -0.89
N GLN A 88 -16.92 29.92 -0.01
CA GLN A 88 -17.53 31.21 -0.40
C GLN A 88 -16.68 31.95 -1.43
N VAL A 89 -15.37 32.06 -1.20
CA VAL A 89 -14.45 32.70 -2.16
C VAL A 89 -14.46 31.99 -3.52
N LYS A 90 -14.49 30.65 -3.52
CA LYS A 90 -14.56 29.86 -4.76
C LYS A 90 -15.89 30.08 -5.48
N GLN A 91 -17.01 30.12 -4.74
CA GLN A 91 -18.33 30.37 -5.29
C GLN A 91 -18.39 31.75 -5.96
N ILE A 92 -17.90 32.80 -5.30
CA ILE A 92 -17.85 34.16 -5.84
C ILE A 92 -17.03 34.20 -7.13
N ARG A 93 -15.86 33.56 -7.16
CA ARG A 93 -15.03 33.50 -8.39
C ARG A 93 -15.76 32.81 -9.54
N LEU A 94 -16.43 31.70 -9.25
CA LEU A 94 -17.20 30.97 -10.25
C LEU A 94 -18.32 31.84 -10.84
N THR A 95 -19.06 32.56 -10.01
CA THR A 95 -20.13 33.44 -10.48
C THR A 95 -19.59 34.61 -11.29
N THR A 96 -18.50 35.25 -10.85
CA THR A 96 -17.88 36.37 -11.59
C THR A 96 -17.22 35.95 -12.90
N SER A 97 -16.77 34.70 -13.05
CA SER A 97 -16.23 34.20 -14.33
C SER A 97 -17.30 33.77 -15.34
N LEU A 98 -18.56 33.67 -14.91
CA LEU A 98 -19.71 33.33 -15.76
C LEU A 98 -20.48 34.56 -16.23
N GLU A 99 -20.15 35.75 -15.68
CA GLU A 99 -20.62 37.08 -16.10
C GLU A 99 -19.67 37.69 -17.14
#